data_AF-A0A6P2BBQ8-F1
#
_entry.id   AF-A0A6P2BBQ8-F1
#
_cell.length_a   1.000
_cell.length_b   1.000
_cell.length_c   1.000
_cell.angle_alpha   90.00
_cell.angle_beta   90.00
_cell.angle_gamma   90.00
#
_symmetry.space_group_name_H-M   'P 1'
#
loop_
_entity.id
_entity.type
_entity.pdbx_description
1 polymer ?
#
loop_
_entity_poly.entity_id
_entity_poly.type
_entity_poly.pdbx_seq_one_letter_code
_entity_poly.pdbx_strand_id
1 'polypeptide(L)'
;MSTRRSAAILPLGRILAGALALLLERRSAVLHAMTLPWVVHAVLEVWLALAAASAQAALPALLLLRAAVYVLLAVSIHRLILLGPNAVPAFGMAPFGFRELRYLGWSAAQFLAAAFVLLLASPLVAISQPIGLAAGLIAAAWIVGRMALALPEIALERVVDLTSIWNLGRGAGFGLGLIVIGLPFATLVFLPLAMSGSLILRLISMTGSMLFVVFALAALALAWRHLDWLRRPGVDPAAPASVNLGPDAARGLLEVDVSGTFGARDFGHVASGDGLLPYHGRLTGLVITLNGAAWEGSERAWDALDTLLAHLGFVRVHHEHLQRVALVAPGDWQSLAERLGKHFAHAEFRTFAHDEVQSARAWCANER
;
A
#
# COMPACT_ATOMS: atom_id res chain seq x y z
N MET A 1 -10.67 14.77 28.68
CA MET A 1 -11.36 13.46 28.61
C MET A 1 -10.68 12.62 27.55
N SER A 2 -9.99 11.57 27.96
CA SER A 2 -9.24 10.64 27.10
C SER A 2 -10.23 9.69 26.41
N THR A 3 -10.54 9.95 25.15
CA THR A 3 -11.23 8.96 24.31
C THR A 3 -10.31 7.75 24.18
N ARG A 4 -10.75 6.60 24.71
CA ARG A 4 -10.10 5.30 24.49
C ARG A 4 -10.10 5.03 22.99
N ARG A 5 -9.00 5.32 22.30
CA ARG A 5 -8.74 4.75 20.97
C ARG A 5 -8.68 3.24 21.17
N SER A 6 -9.73 2.52 20.78
CA SER A 6 -9.71 1.06 20.72
C SER A 6 -8.44 0.63 19.99
N ALA A 7 -7.70 -0.31 20.58
CA ALA A 7 -6.49 -0.85 19.98
C ALA A 7 -6.84 -1.38 18.58
N ALA A 8 -6.20 -0.84 17.55
CA ALA A 8 -6.44 -1.25 16.17
C ALA A 8 -5.97 -2.69 15.99
N ILE A 9 -6.91 -3.63 15.94
CA ILE A 9 -6.61 -5.04 15.64
C ILE A 9 -6.30 -5.14 14.16
N LEU A 10 -5.14 -5.68 13.83
CA LEU A 10 -4.71 -5.83 12.44
C LEU A 10 -5.53 -6.94 11.75
N PRO A 11 -6.28 -6.67 10.66
CA PRO A 11 -7.08 -7.68 9.96
C PRO A 11 -6.18 -8.58 9.09
N LEU A 12 -5.37 -9.42 9.75
CA LEU A 12 -4.26 -10.15 9.14
C LEU A 12 -4.69 -10.97 7.91
N GLY A 13 -5.78 -11.73 7.99
CA GLY A 13 -6.25 -12.55 6.87
C GLY A 13 -6.56 -11.71 5.61
N ARG A 14 -7.12 -10.51 5.79
CA ARG A 14 -7.40 -9.58 4.67
C ARG A 14 -6.11 -8.98 4.11
N ILE A 15 -5.13 -8.68 4.96
CA ILE A 15 -3.83 -8.14 4.54
C ILE A 15 -3.05 -9.18 3.74
N LEU A 16 -2.99 -10.43 4.23
CA LEU A 16 -2.27 -11.52 3.55
C LEU A 16 -2.93 -11.87 2.22
N ALA A 17 -4.26 -12.04 2.19
CA ALA A 17 -4.99 -12.28 0.95
C ALA A 17 -4.84 -11.11 -0.03
N GLY A 18 -4.93 -9.88 0.46
CA GLY A 18 -4.72 -8.67 -0.34
C GLY A 18 -3.29 -8.56 -0.91
N ALA A 19 -2.27 -8.94 -0.14
CA ALA A 19 -0.88 -8.94 -0.59
C ALA A 19 -0.69 -9.93 -1.74
N LEU A 20 -1.23 -11.15 -1.60
CA LEU A 20 -1.16 -12.17 -2.64
C LEU A 20 -1.92 -11.73 -3.90
N ALA A 21 -3.15 -11.26 -3.76
CA ALA A 21 -3.98 -10.79 -4.87
C ALA A 21 -3.28 -9.67 -5.65
N LEU A 22 -2.72 -8.67 -4.95
CA LEU A 22 -2.06 -7.53 -5.58
C LEU A 22 -0.76 -7.93 -6.29
N LEU A 23 0.00 -8.88 -5.73
CA LEU A 23 1.18 -9.42 -6.40
C LEU A 23 0.83 -10.20 -7.67
N LEU A 24 -0.28 -10.95 -7.67
CA LEU A 24 -0.78 -11.69 -8.83
C LEU A 24 -1.34 -10.74 -9.90
N GLU A 25 -2.10 -9.72 -9.49
CA GLU A 25 -2.63 -8.68 -10.37
C GLU A 25 -1.49 -7.91 -11.05
N ARG A 26 -0.46 -7.54 -10.28
CA ARG A 26 0.72 -6.79 -10.77
C ARG A 26 1.89 -7.69 -11.15
N ARG A 27 1.66 -8.95 -11.52
CA ARG A 27 2.72 -9.96 -11.76
C ARG A 27 3.83 -9.50 -12.70
N SER A 28 3.52 -8.77 -13.76
CA SER A 28 4.54 -8.29 -14.71
C SER A 28 5.48 -7.28 -14.05
N ALA A 29 4.93 -6.30 -13.32
CA ALA A 29 5.73 -5.31 -12.60
C ALA A 29 6.54 -5.95 -11.45
N VAL A 30 5.96 -6.95 -10.76
CA VAL A 30 6.67 -7.73 -9.73
C VAL A 30 7.84 -8.49 -10.35
N LEU A 31 7.61 -9.21 -11.46
CA LEU A 31 8.66 -9.96 -12.15
C LEU A 31 9.80 -9.02 -12.59
N HIS A 32 9.47 -7.85 -13.16
CA HIS A 32 10.46 -6.85 -13.53
C HIS A 32 11.25 -6.35 -12.31
N ALA A 33 10.60 -6.05 -11.19
CA ALA A 33 11.29 -5.63 -9.96
C ALA A 33 12.19 -6.73 -9.37
N MET A 34 11.85 -8.00 -9.61
CA MET A 34 12.61 -9.16 -9.14
C MET A 34 13.76 -9.54 -10.07
N THR A 35 13.75 -9.15 -11.36
CA THR A 35 14.72 -9.64 -12.36
C THR A 35 16.17 -9.44 -11.92
N LEU A 36 16.58 -8.21 -11.61
CA LEU A 36 17.95 -7.92 -11.21
C LEU A 36 18.31 -8.67 -9.91
N PRO A 37 17.51 -8.57 -8.82
CA PRO A 37 17.85 -9.28 -7.61
C PRO A 37 17.93 -10.80 -7.77
N TRP A 38 17.05 -11.38 -8.58
CA TRP A 38 17.03 -12.80 -8.86
C TRP A 38 18.29 -13.25 -9.60
N VAL A 39 18.66 -12.54 -10.68
CA VAL A 39 19.88 -12.82 -11.46
C VAL A 39 21.13 -12.70 -10.59
N VAL A 40 21.27 -11.62 -9.83
CA VAL A 40 22.43 -11.41 -8.95
C VAL A 40 22.53 -12.54 -7.92
N HIS A 41 21.41 -12.95 -7.32
CA HIS A 41 21.42 -14.06 -6.38
C HIS A 41 21.77 -15.39 -7.02
N ALA A 42 21.23 -15.69 -8.21
CA ALA A 42 21.55 -16.90 -8.95
C ALA A 42 23.05 -16.96 -9.29
N VAL A 43 23.62 -15.85 -9.77
CA VAL A 43 25.06 -15.74 -10.05
C VAL A 43 25.89 -15.95 -8.79
N LEU A 44 25.49 -15.36 -7.66
CA LEU A 44 26.17 -15.56 -6.37
C LEU A 44 26.07 -17.02 -5.90
N GLU A 45 24.93 -17.69 -6.08
CA GLU A 45 24.77 -19.09 -5.72
C GLU A 45 25.67 -20.01 -6.57
N VAL A 46 25.76 -19.74 -7.88
CA VAL A 46 26.67 -20.44 -8.80
C VAL A 46 28.12 -20.18 -8.40
N TRP A 47 28.48 -18.92 -8.14
CA TRP A 47 29.83 -18.58 -7.70
C TRP A 47 30.19 -19.31 -6.40
N LEU A 48 29.30 -19.30 -5.39
CA LEU A 48 29.51 -20.01 -4.13
C LEU A 48 29.66 -21.53 -4.31
N ALA A 49 29.04 -22.11 -5.34
CA ALA A 49 29.17 -23.53 -5.64
C ALA A 49 30.50 -23.89 -6.32
N LEU A 50 31.11 -22.95 -7.05
CA LEU A 50 32.30 -23.18 -7.87
C LEU A 50 33.58 -22.55 -7.30
N ALA A 51 33.45 -21.62 -6.35
CA ALA A 51 34.56 -20.84 -5.82
C ALA A 51 35.57 -21.73 -5.09
N ALA A 52 36.85 -21.60 -5.46
CA ALA A 52 37.95 -22.19 -4.71
C ALA A 52 38.05 -21.58 -3.30
N ALA A 53 38.65 -22.31 -2.36
CA ALA A 53 38.82 -21.83 -0.97
C ALA A 53 39.57 -20.49 -0.88
N SER A 54 40.51 -20.23 -1.78
CA SER A 54 41.24 -18.96 -1.86
C SER A 54 40.36 -17.75 -2.20
N ALA A 55 39.20 -17.97 -2.83
CA ALA A 55 38.26 -16.91 -3.19
C ALA A 55 37.37 -16.46 -2.01
N GLN A 56 37.47 -17.12 -0.84
CA GLN A 56 36.68 -16.77 0.35
C GLN A 56 36.94 -15.34 0.86
N ALA A 57 38.10 -14.75 0.54
CA ALA A 57 38.39 -13.34 0.85
C ALA A 57 37.37 -12.37 0.23
N ALA A 58 36.67 -12.75 -0.85
CA ALA A 58 35.64 -11.94 -1.47
C ALA A 58 34.27 -12.00 -0.76
N LEU A 59 34.05 -12.96 0.16
CA LEU A 59 32.74 -13.19 0.80
C LEU A 59 32.14 -11.94 1.45
N PRO A 60 32.87 -11.12 2.22
CA PRO A 60 32.29 -9.92 2.82
C PRO A 60 31.74 -8.94 1.77
N ALA A 61 32.48 -8.72 0.68
CA ALA A 61 32.03 -7.85 -0.41
C ALA A 61 30.79 -8.40 -1.12
N LEU A 62 30.70 -9.73 -1.31
CA LEU A 62 29.53 -10.38 -1.88
C LEU A 62 28.30 -10.31 -0.97
N LEU A 63 28.49 -10.39 0.35
CA LEU A 63 27.42 -10.19 1.33
C LEU A 63 26.88 -8.76 1.30
N LEU A 64 27.77 -7.76 1.17
CA LEU A 64 27.35 -6.36 1.01
C LEU A 64 26.59 -6.14 -0.30
N LEU A 65 27.06 -6.72 -1.41
CA LEU A 65 26.35 -6.69 -2.68
C LEU A 65 24.96 -7.33 -2.56
N ARG A 66 24.88 -8.51 -1.90
CA ARG A 66 23.61 -9.21 -1.65
C ARG A 66 22.66 -8.36 -0.81
N ALA A 67 23.15 -7.70 0.24
CA ALA A 67 22.35 -6.80 1.06
C ALA A 67 21.85 -5.59 0.26
N ALA A 68 22.71 -4.96 -0.55
CA ALA A 68 22.33 -3.83 -1.40
C ALA A 68 21.23 -4.21 -2.40
N VAL A 69 21.35 -5.39 -3.01
CA VAL A 69 20.35 -5.93 -3.93
C VAL A 69 19.01 -6.24 -3.23
N TYR A 70 19.03 -6.77 -2.01
CA TYR A 70 17.81 -6.97 -1.22
C TYR A 70 17.13 -5.65 -0.86
N VAL A 71 17.91 -4.60 -0.56
CA VAL A 71 17.36 -3.27 -0.28
C VAL A 71 16.66 -2.70 -1.52
N LEU A 72 17.28 -2.82 -2.70
CA LEU A 72 16.66 -2.40 -3.95
C LEU A 72 15.35 -3.15 -4.22
N LEU A 73 15.33 -4.48 -4.00
CA LEU A 73 14.11 -5.27 -4.08
C LEU A 73 13.04 -4.77 -3.09
N ALA A 74 13.41 -4.59 -1.82
CA ALA A 74 12.48 -4.22 -0.78
C ALA A 74 11.84 -2.85 -0.99
N VAL A 75 12.66 -1.84 -1.33
CA VAL A 75 12.18 -0.50 -1.69
C VAL A 75 11.28 -0.57 -2.93
N SER A 76 11.67 -1.34 -3.95
CA SER A 76 10.88 -1.50 -5.17
C SER A 76 9.52 -2.14 -4.89
N ILE A 77 9.44 -3.19 -4.08
CA ILE A 77 8.18 -3.82 -3.71
C ILE A 77 7.32 -2.87 -2.86
N HIS A 78 7.88 -2.16 -1.87
CA HIS A 78 7.11 -1.19 -1.10
C HIS A 78 6.52 -0.09 -2.00
N ARG A 79 7.30 0.48 -2.91
CA ARG A 79 6.84 1.51 -3.86
C ARG A 79 5.81 0.96 -4.84
N LEU A 80 6.06 -0.22 -5.42
CA LEU A 80 5.12 -0.89 -6.33
C LEU A 80 3.73 -1.05 -5.69
N ILE A 81 3.69 -1.46 -4.43
CA ILE A 81 2.46 -1.73 -3.70
C ILE A 81 1.75 -0.44 -3.24
N LEU A 82 2.53 0.58 -2.84
CA LEU A 82 1.99 1.81 -2.24
C LEU A 82 1.75 2.96 -3.22
N LEU A 83 2.50 3.00 -4.32
CA LEU A 83 2.47 4.06 -5.35
C LEU A 83 2.12 3.52 -6.74
N GLY A 84 2.14 2.20 -6.94
CA GLY A 84 1.82 1.57 -8.22
C GLY A 84 3.04 1.33 -9.13
N PRO A 85 2.82 0.79 -10.35
CA PRO A 85 3.87 0.27 -11.22
C PRO A 85 4.82 1.34 -11.78
N ASN A 86 4.30 2.55 -11.96
CA ASN A 86 5.07 3.67 -12.53
C ASN A 86 6.12 4.22 -11.55
N ALA A 87 6.03 3.86 -10.26
CA ALA A 87 6.93 4.34 -9.22
C ALA A 87 8.25 3.54 -9.11
N VAL A 88 8.42 2.50 -9.93
CA VAL A 88 9.57 1.59 -9.90
C VAL A 88 10.27 1.60 -11.27
N PRO A 89 11.60 1.76 -11.32
CA PRO A 89 12.33 1.71 -12.57
C PRO A 89 12.29 0.32 -13.21
N ALA A 90 12.43 0.28 -14.53
CA ALA A 90 12.51 -0.97 -15.27
C ALA A 90 13.64 -1.85 -14.70
N PHE A 91 13.34 -3.15 -14.54
CA PHE A 91 14.26 -4.16 -13.99
C PHE A 91 14.74 -3.94 -12.55
N GLY A 92 14.14 -3.01 -11.80
CA GLY A 92 14.60 -2.69 -10.44
C GLY A 92 15.97 -2.00 -10.39
N MET A 93 16.46 -1.51 -11.53
CA MET A 93 17.71 -0.75 -11.65
C MET A 93 17.48 0.70 -11.21
N ALA A 94 17.37 0.93 -9.91
CA ALA A 94 17.46 2.26 -9.32
C ALA A 94 18.93 2.56 -8.94
N PRO A 95 19.43 3.80 -9.12
CA PRO A 95 20.69 4.18 -8.51
C PRO A 95 20.58 4.03 -6.99
N PHE A 96 21.60 3.42 -6.37
CA PHE A 96 21.64 3.26 -4.92
C PHE A 96 21.84 4.64 -4.28
N GLY A 97 20.78 5.18 -3.68
CA GLY A 97 20.77 6.54 -3.16
C GLY A 97 20.69 6.61 -1.65
N PHE A 98 20.44 7.82 -1.15
CA PHE A 98 20.28 8.09 0.28
C PHE A 98 19.06 7.37 0.88
N ARG A 99 18.00 7.17 0.08
CA ARG A 99 16.82 6.40 0.46
C ARG A 99 17.18 4.94 0.75
N GLU A 100 17.89 4.28 -0.15
CA GLU A 100 18.35 2.90 0.01
C GLU A 100 19.32 2.78 1.19
N LEU A 101 20.22 3.74 1.36
CA LEU A 101 21.14 3.77 2.51
C LEU A 101 20.39 3.87 3.85
N ARG A 102 19.38 4.75 3.94
CA ARG A 102 18.50 4.85 5.11
C ARG A 102 17.76 3.54 5.36
N TYR A 103 17.24 2.91 4.31
CA TYR A 103 16.54 1.63 4.40
C TYR A 103 17.45 0.53 4.94
N LEU A 104 18.69 0.45 4.41
CA LEU A 104 19.71 -0.49 4.86
C LEU A 104 20.06 -0.27 6.33
N GLY A 105 20.37 0.97 6.72
CA GLY A 105 20.71 1.32 8.10
C GLY A 105 19.58 0.97 9.07
N TRP A 106 18.33 1.15 8.66
CA TRP A 106 17.18 0.84 9.51
C TRP A 106 16.88 -0.64 9.61
N SER A 107 17.06 -1.37 8.51
CA SER A 107 17.01 -2.84 8.51
C SER A 107 18.11 -3.43 9.40
N ALA A 108 19.33 -2.87 9.35
CA ALA A 108 20.43 -3.25 10.23
C ALA A 108 20.12 -2.95 11.70
N ALA A 109 19.55 -1.78 12.02
CA ALA A 109 19.12 -1.44 13.38
C ALA A 109 18.06 -2.42 13.92
N GLN A 110 17.10 -2.83 13.08
CA GLN A 110 16.10 -3.83 13.45
C GLN A 110 16.71 -5.21 13.70
N PHE A 111 17.66 -5.63 12.87
CA PHE A 111 18.39 -6.89 13.07
C PHE A 111 19.18 -6.87 14.39
N LEU A 112 19.89 -5.77 14.67
CA LEU A 112 20.63 -5.60 15.92
C LEU A 112 19.70 -5.57 17.14
N ALA A 113 18.54 -4.91 17.03
CA ALA A 113 17.53 -4.92 18.09
C ALA A 113 16.97 -6.32 18.35
N ALA A 114 16.68 -7.10 17.30
CA ALA A 114 16.25 -8.49 17.42
C ALA A 114 17.31 -9.35 18.12
N ALA A 115 18.57 -9.23 17.69
CA ALA A 115 19.69 -9.95 18.28
C ALA A 115 19.90 -9.57 19.76
N PHE A 116 19.77 -8.29 20.10
CA PHE A 116 19.85 -7.81 21.48
C PHE A 116 18.72 -8.39 22.36
N VAL A 117 17.48 -8.44 21.85
CA VAL A 117 16.36 -9.06 22.59
C VAL A 117 16.60 -10.56 22.83
N LEU A 118 17.11 -11.28 21.83
CA LEU A 118 17.47 -12.69 21.97
C LEU A 118 18.62 -12.89 22.97
N LEU A 119 19.61 -12.00 22.98
CA LEU A 119 20.70 -12.00 23.95
C LEU A 119 20.17 -11.77 25.37
N LEU A 120 19.25 -10.83 25.56
CA LEU A 120 18.60 -10.59 26.87
C LEU A 120 17.76 -11.78 27.34
N ALA A 121 17.22 -12.58 26.42
CA ALA A 121 16.49 -13.81 26.74
C ALA A 121 17.42 -14.99 27.08
N SER A 122 18.74 -14.89 26.87
CA SER A 122 19.68 -16.00 27.07
C SER A 122 19.69 -16.61 28.49
N PRO A 123 19.47 -15.87 29.61
CA PRO A 123 19.35 -16.49 30.92
C PRO A 123 18.13 -17.41 31.03
N LEU A 124 17.03 -17.08 30.35
CA LEU A 124 15.84 -17.95 30.30
C LEU A 124 16.10 -19.21 29.48
N VAL A 125 16.92 -19.10 28.42
CA VAL A 125 17.37 -20.26 27.62
C VAL A 125 18.21 -21.20 28.47
N ALA A 126 19.03 -20.68 29.38
CA ALA A 126 19.80 -21.49 30.31
C ALA A 126 18.93 -22.27 31.31
N ILE A 127 17.76 -21.73 31.70
CA ILE A 127 16.79 -22.42 32.57
C ILE A 127 16.00 -23.48 31.79
N SER A 128 15.50 -23.09 30.62
CA SER A 128 14.78 -23.98 29.71
C SER A 128 14.98 -23.49 28.29
N GLN A 129 15.75 -24.24 27.51
CA GLN A 129 16.05 -23.88 26.13
C GLN A 129 14.80 -23.59 25.29
N PRO A 130 13.76 -24.46 25.24
CA PRO A 130 12.61 -24.19 24.39
C PRO A 130 11.80 -22.98 24.85
N ILE A 131 11.63 -22.79 26.16
CA ILE A 131 10.83 -21.70 26.72
C ILE A 131 11.55 -20.36 26.53
N GLY A 132 12.84 -20.29 26.86
CA GLY A 132 13.65 -19.09 26.71
C GLY A 132 13.76 -18.63 25.26
N LEU A 133 13.98 -19.57 24.33
CA LEU A 133 14.05 -19.25 22.90
C LEU A 133 12.70 -18.77 22.36
N ALA A 134 11.61 -19.45 22.71
CA ALA A 134 10.27 -19.03 22.31
C ALA A 134 9.92 -17.64 22.84
N ALA A 135 10.18 -17.37 24.12
CA ALA A 135 9.95 -16.07 24.73
C ALA A 135 10.78 -14.96 24.04
N GLY A 136 12.05 -15.21 23.78
CA GLY A 136 12.94 -14.28 23.08
C GLY A 136 12.47 -13.99 21.65
N LEU A 137 12.09 -15.01 20.89
CA LEU A 137 11.58 -14.86 19.52
C LEU A 137 10.25 -14.11 19.48
N ILE A 138 9.33 -14.39 20.41
CA ILE A 138 8.05 -13.68 20.51
C ILE A 138 8.29 -12.20 20.85
N ALA A 139 9.16 -11.92 21.81
CA ALA A 139 9.52 -10.56 22.18
C ALA A 139 10.18 -9.80 21.01
N ALA A 140 11.13 -10.44 20.32
CA ALA A 140 11.78 -9.88 19.14
C ALA A 140 10.76 -9.59 18.03
N ALA A 141 9.86 -10.53 17.74
CA ALA A 141 8.80 -10.36 16.75
C ALA A 141 7.87 -9.20 17.09
N TRP A 142 7.49 -9.05 18.36
CA TRP A 142 6.63 -7.97 18.80
C TRP A 142 7.29 -6.59 18.67
N ILE A 143 8.57 -6.46 19.04
CA ILE A 143 9.32 -5.19 18.94
C ILE A 143 9.65 -4.86 17.49
N VAL A 144 10.31 -5.79 16.79
CA VAL A 144 10.78 -5.61 15.41
C VAL A 144 9.60 -5.43 14.47
N GLY A 145 8.51 -6.18 14.64
CA GLY A 145 7.30 -6.03 13.84
C GLY A 145 6.74 -4.61 13.87
N ARG A 146 6.74 -3.95 15.04
CA ARG A 146 6.29 -2.56 15.16
C ARG A 146 7.27 -1.59 14.51
N MET A 147 8.57 -1.81 14.69
CA MET A 147 9.61 -0.96 14.10
C MET A 147 9.70 -1.11 12.58
N ALA A 148 9.30 -2.26 12.03
CA ALA A 148 9.26 -2.53 10.60
C ALA A 148 8.33 -1.60 9.82
N LEU A 149 7.34 -0.98 10.48
CA LEU A 149 6.49 0.05 9.88
C LEU A 149 7.28 1.27 9.38
N ALA A 150 8.51 1.48 9.86
CA ALA A 150 9.40 2.50 9.34
C ALA A 150 9.91 2.19 7.92
N LEU A 151 9.99 0.91 7.53
CA LEU A 151 10.55 0.51 6.23
C LEU A 151 9.69 1.02 5.05
N PRO A 152 8.35 0.86 5.07
CA PRO A 152 7.47 1.53 4.12
C PRO A 152 7.59 3.06 4.11
N GLU A 153 7.69 3.72 5.28
CA GLU A 153 7.86 5.19 5.35
C GLU A 153 9.14 5.64 4.63
N ILE A 154 10.25 4.93 4.84
CA ILE A 154 11.54 5.22 4.18
C ILE A 154 11.42 4.99 2.68
N ALA A 155 10.76 3.93 2.23
CA ALA A 155 10.56 3.66 0.82
C ALA A 155 9.74 4.77 0.11
N LEU A 156 8.85 5.44 0.85
CA LEU A 156 8.10 6.62 0.44
C LEU A 156 8.84 7.95 0.65
N GLU A 157 10.12 7.91 1.05
CA GLU A 157 10.96 9.09 1.34
C GLU A 157 10.44 10.01 2.47
N ARG A 158 9.59 9.47 3.34
CA ARG A 158 9.05 10.22 4.47
C ARG A 158 10.06 10.29 5.62
N VAL A 159 9.86 11.28 6.50
CA VAL A 159 10.64 11.43 7.72
C VAL A 159 10.16 10.40 8.75
N VAL A 160 11.09 9.64 9.30
CA VAL A 160 10.82 8.59 10.28
C VAL A 160 10.81 9.20 11.67
N ASP A 161 9.63 9.28 12.29
CA ASP A 161 9.50 9.56 13.73
C ASP A 161 9.23 8.26 14.50
N LEU A 162 10.18 7.89 15.37
CA LEU A 162 10.13 6.69 16.21
C LEU A 162 8.89 6.65 17.09
N THR A 163 8.53 7.78 17.70
CA THR A 163 7.42 7.85 18.65
C THR A 163 6.10 7.63 17.93
N SER A 164 5.94 8.30 16.78
CA SER A 164 4.85 8.08 15.85
C SER A 164 4.72 6.61 15.43
N ILE A 165 5.81 6.00 14.95
CA ILE A 165 5.78 4.62 14.41
C ILE A 165 5.47 3.61 15.50
N TRP A 166 6.05 3.78 16.68
CA TRP A 166 5.71 2.96 17.83
C TRP A 166 4.21 3.07 18.11
N ASN A 167 3.67 4.28 18.20
CA ASN A 167 2.25 4.48 18.46
C ASN A 167 1.35 3.96 17.34
N LEU A 168 1.79 4.02 16.08
CA LEU A 168 1.07 3.48 14.92
C LEU A 168 0.85 1.98 15.03
N GLY A 169 1.86 1.23 15.49
CA GLY A 169 1.77 -0.23 15.69
C GLY A 169 1.06 -0.66 16.98
N ARG A 170 0.48 0.27 17.77
CA ARG A 170 -0.15 -0.07 19.05
C ARG A 170 -1.42 -0.90 18.81
N GLY A 171 -1.46 -2.11 19.39
CA GLY A 171 -2.55 -3.08 19.19
C GLY A 171 -2.31 -4.07 18.04
N ALA A 172 -1.38 -3.78 17.14
CA ALA A 172 -1.07 -4.61 15.97
C ALA A 172 0.24 -5.43 16.11
N GLY A 173 0.96 -5.32 17.24
CA GLY A 173 2.33 -5.83 17.39
C GLY A 173 2.51 -7.31 17.04
N PHE A 174 1.61 -8.20 17.49
CA PHE A 174 1.70 -9.63 17.14
C PHE A 174 1.44 -9.90 15.66
N GLY A 175 0.45 -9.23 15.06
CA GLY A 175 0.16 -9.37 13.63
C GLY A 175 1.32 -8.87 12.77
N LEU A 176 1.94 -7.75 13.14
CA LEU A 176 3.14 -7.23 12.48
C LEU A 176 4.34 -8.16 12.68
N GLY A 177 4.54 -8.69 13.88
CA GLY A 177 5.60 -9.67 14.16
C GLY A 177 5.46 -10.94 13.34
N LEU A 178 4.24 -11.43 13.13
CA LEU A 178 3.96 -12.57 12.26
C LEU A 178 4.29 -12.27 10.79
N ILE A 179 4.03 -11.05 10.31
CA ILE A 179 4.40 -10.63 8.94
C ILE A 179 5.92 -10.53 8.78
N VAL A 180 6.61 -9.92 9.76
CA VAL A 180 8.02 -9.52 9.63
C VAL A 180 8.99 -10.63 10.02
N ILE A 181 8.63 -11.46 10.99
CA ILE A 181 9.46 -12.59 11.45
C ILE A 181 8.82 -13.92 11.05
N GLY A 182 7.53 -14.10 11.31
CA GLY A 182 6.87 -15.40 11.10
C GLY A 182 6.83 -15.84 9.62
N LEU A 183 6.46 -14.94 8.70
CA LEU A 183 6.47 -15.26 7.27
C LEU A 183 7.89 -15.55 6.75
N PRO A 184 8.92 -14.73 7.00
CA PRO A 184 10.28 -15.12 6.64
C PRO A 184 10.74 -16.42 7.30
N PHE A 185 10.32 -16.73 8.53
CA PHE A 185 10.64 -18.03 9.14
C PHE A 185 10.05 -19.21 8.38
N ALA A 186 8.93 -19.03 7.67
CA ALA A 186 8.37 -20.08 6.82
C ALA A 186 9.27 -20.42 5.62
N THR A 187 10.25 -19.58 5.25
CA THR A 187 11.23 -19.95 4.21
C THR A 187 12.16 -21.08 4.65
N LEU A 188 12.20 -21.42 5.94
CA LEU A 188 12.94 -22.60 6.42
C LEU A 188 12.43 -23.91 5.82
N VAL A 189 11.22 -23.94 5.26
CA VAL A 189 10.73 -25.09 4.46
C VAL A 189 11.64 -25.39 3.26
N PHE A 190 12.35 -24.39 2.73
CA PHE A 190 13.27 -24.54 1.61
C PHE A 190 14.68 -24.96 2.05
N LEU A 191 14.99 -24.93 3.37
CA LEU A 191 16.32 -25.23 3.89
C LEU A 191 16.85 -26.62 3.45
N PRO A 192 16.06 -27.71 3.45
CA PRO A 192 16.54 -29.00 2.98
C PRO A 192 16.98 -28.97 1.51
N LEU A 193 16.27 -28.22 0.65
CA LEU A 193 16.63 -28.06 -0.75
C LEU A 193 17.93 -27.25 -0.90
N ALA A 194 18.09 -26.19 -0.10
CA ALA A 194 19.33 -25.40 -0.06
C ALA A 194 20.55 -26.25 0.34
N MET A 195 20.36 -27.23 1.21
CA MET A 195 21.44 -28.08 1.74
C MET A 195 21.70 -29.35 0.90
N SER A 196 20.90 -29.60 -0.14
CA SER A 196 20.90 -30.86 -0.91
C SER A 196 22.15 -31.11 -1.78
N GLY A 197 23.16 -30.23 -1.76
CA GLY A 197 24.37 -30.29 -2.60
C GLY A 197 24.13 -30.02 -4.10
N SER A 198 22.90 -30.15 -4.59
CA SER A 198 22.52 -29.89 -5.98
C SER A 198 22.34 -28.39 -6.25
N LEU A 199 23.01 -27.88 -7.28
CA LEU A 199 22.86 -26.50 -7.73
C LEU A 199 21.41 -26.18 -8.14
N ILE A 200 20.74 -27.09 -8.83
CA ILE A 200 19.37 -26.89 -9.30
C ILE A 200 18.42 -26.73 -8.10
N LEU A 201 18.53 -27.60 -7.10
CA LEU A 201 17.69 -27.54 -5.90
C LEU A 201 17.99 -26.28 -5.05
N ARG A 202 19.26 -25.84 -5.01
CA ARG A 202 19.63 -24.55 -4.41
C ARG A 202 18.98 -23.36 -5.12
N LEU A 203 18.98 -23.34 -6.45
CA LEU A 203 18.33 -22.28 -7.23
C LEU A 203 16.80 -22.28 -7.04
N ILE A 204 16.18 -23.46 -6.96
CA ILE A 204 14.75 -23.60 -6.63
C ILE A 204 14.46 -23.06 -5.23
N SER A 205 15.25 -23.46 -4.24
CA SER A 205 15.15 -22.96 -2.86
C SER A 205 15.29 -21.44 -2.78
N MET A 206 16.29 -20.88 -3.48
CA MET A 206 16.54 -19.44 -3.54
C MET A 206 15.35 -18.69 -4.17
N THR A 207 14.80 -19.22 -5.25
CA THR A 207 13.63 -18.63 -5.92
C THR A 207 12.40 -18.67 -5.00
N GLY A 208 12.11 -19.80 -4.37
CA GLY A 208 10.98 -19.94 -3.43
C GLY A 208 11.11 -19.00 -2.23
N SER A 209 12.30 -18.90 -1.65
CA SER A 209 12.59 -17.98 -0.54
C SER A 209 12.39 -16.52 -0.95
N MET A 210 12.85 -16.14 -2.14
CA MET A 210 12.70 -14.79 -2.67
C MET A 210 11.23 -14.41 -2.90
N LEU A 211 10.41 -15.31 -3.43
CA LEU A 211 8.97 -15.10 -3.58
C LEU A 211 8.29 -14.88 -2.22
N PHE A 212 8.69 -15.64 -1.20
CA PHE A 212 8.17 -15.48 0.16
C PHE A 212 8.55 -14.13 0.78
N VAL A 213 9.78 -13.67 0.55
CA VAL A 213 10.24 -12.34 0.97
C VAL A 213 9.43 -11.24 0.29
N VAL A 214 9.20 -11.34 -1.02
CA VAL A 214 8.35 -10.39 -1.76
C VAL A 214 6.92 -10.36 -1.19
N PHE A 215 6.37 -11.53 -0.86
CA PHE A 215 5.07 -11.63 -0.20
C PHE A 215 5.04 -10.95 1.18
N ALA A 216 6.07 -11.18 2.02
CA ALA A 216 6.18 -10.54 3.33
C ALA A 216 6.32 -9.02 3.23
N LEU A 217 7.10 -8.52 2.27
CA LEU A 217 7.25 -7.08 2.00
C LEU A 217 5.93 -6.44 1.56
N ALA A 218 5.19 -7.10 0.67
CA ALA A 218 3.86 -6.65 0.24
C ALA A 218 2.85 -6.64 1.40
N ALA A 219 2.85 -7.68 2.23
CA ALA A 219 2.01 -7.75 3.42
C ALA A 219 2.35 -6.63 4.43
N LEU A 220 3.64 -6.33 4.64
CA LEU A 220 4.08 -5.23 5.50
C LEU A 220 3.65 -3.87 4.93
N ALA A 221 3.78 -3.67 3.62
CA ALA A 221 3.32 -2.46 2.94
C ALA A 221 1.81 -2.23 3.13
N LEU A 222 0.99 -3.27 2.96
CA LEU A 222 -0.45 -3.20 3.14
C LEU A 222 -0.85 -3.01 4.61
N ALA A 223 -0.15 -3.65 5.55
CA ALA A 223 -0.34 -3.44 6.97
C ALA A 223 -0.04 -1.97 7.36
N TRP A 224 1.05 -1.42 6.86
CA TRP A 224 1.38 -0.01 7.06
C TRP A 224 0.31 0.91 6.44
N ARG A 225 -0.15 0.64 5.20
CA ARG A 225 -1.20 1.44 4.55
C ARG A 225 -2.49 1.47 5.37
N HIS A 226 -2.88 0.32 5.92
CA HIS A 226 -4.06 0.20 6.76
C HIS A 226 -3.93 0.99 8.07
N LEU A 227 -2.77 0.91 8.74
CA LEU A 227 -2.53 1.63 9.98
C LEU A 227 -2.36 3.14 9.76
N ASP A 228 -1.66 3.56 8.69
CA ASP A 228 -1.50 4.98 8.31
C ASP A 228 -2.86 5.62 8.02
N TRP A 229 -3.77 4.86 7.39
CA TRP A 229 -5.14 5.30 7.17
C TRP A 229 -5.88 5.59 8.48
N LEU A 230 -5.77 4.73 9.49
CA LEU A 230 -6.39 4.92 10.81
C LEU A 230 -5.79 6.09 11.61
N ARG A 231 -4.60 6.58 11.25
CA ARG A 231 -3.88 7.64 11.99
C ARG A 231 -4.37 9.04 11.64
N ARG A 232 -4.98 9.26 10.46
CA ARG A 232 -5.28 10.60 9.94
C ARG A 232 -6.38 11.29 10.77
N PRO A 233 -6.10 12.42 11.45
CA PRO A 233 -7.11 13.15 12.21
C PRO A 233 -8.21 13.69 11.28
N GLY A 234 -9.47 13.61 11.72
CA GLY A 234 -10.64 14.03 10.92
C GLY A 234 -11.28 12.90 10.09
N VAL A 235 -10.69 11.71 10.08
CA VAL A 235 -11.32 10.48 9.56
C VAL A 235 -11.92 9.75 10.76
N ASP A 236 -13.23 9.84 10.94
CA ASP A 236 -13.93 8.87 11.79
C ASP A 236 -14.08 7.58 10.97
N PRO A 237 -13.37 6.48 11.29
CA PRO A 237 -13.56 5.21 10.59
C PRO A 237 -14.98 4.64 10.78
N ALA A 238 -15.79 5.22 11.67
CA ALA A 238 -17.19 4.90 11.88
C ALA A 238 -18.17 5.90 11.22
N ALA A 239 -17.71 7.01 10.63
CA ALA A 239 -18.60 7.84 9.81
C ALA A 239 -18.88 7.09 8.51
N PRO A 240 -20.14 6.65 8.26
CA PRO A 240 -20.44 5.86 7.09
C PRO A 240 -20.11 6.69 5.84
N ALA A 241 -19.28 6.12 4.96
CA ALA A 241 -19.14 6.64 3.61
C ALA A 241 -20.53 6.65 2.99
N SER A 242 -21.03 7.84 2.69
CA SER A 242 -22.37 8.03 2.14
C SER A 242 -22.24 8.74 0.80
N VAL A 243 -22.93 8.18 -0.19
CA VAL A 243 -23.15 8.84 -1.47
C VAL A 243 -24.62 9.10 -1.56
N ASN A 244 -24.99 10.37 -1.46
CA ASN A 244 -26.37 10.80 -1.58
C ASN A 244 -26.60 11.29 -3.01
N LEU A 245 -27.61 10.74 -3.67
CA LEU A 245 -28.03 11.13 -5.00
C LEU A 245 -29.30 11.97 -4.87
N GLY A 246 -29.23 13.24 -5.26
CA GLY A 246 -30.35 14.18 -5.24
C GLY A 246 -30.68 14.65 -6.66
N PRO A 247 -31.65 14.04 -7.35
CA PRO A 247 -32.10 14.55 -8.64
C PRO A 247 -32.94 15.82 -8.42
N ASP A 248 -32.55 16.93 -9.05
CA ASP A 248 -33.35 18.14 -9.20
C ASP A 248 -33.87 18.22 -10.64
N ALA A 249 -35.04 17.60 -10.85
CA ALA A 249 -35.67 17.56 -12.16
C ALA A 249 -36.13 18.93 -12.66
N ALA A 250 -36.34 19.92 -11.78
CA ALA A 250 -36.73 21.27 -12.19
C ALA A 250 -35.56 22.02 -12.84
N ARG A 251 -34.33 21.69 -12.45
CA ARG A 251 -33.09 22.28 -12.99
C ARG A 251 -32.32 21.35 -13.94
N GLY A 252 -32.82 20.14 -14.17
CA GLY A 252 -32.12 19.11 -14.96
C GLY A 252 -30.79 18.68 -14.34
N LEU A 253 -30.66 18.74 -13.00
CA LEU A 253 -29.41 18.47 -12.30
C LEU A 253 -29.45 17.16 -11.53
N LEU A 254 -28.33 16.42 -11.57
CA LEU A 254 -28.04 15.38 -10.59
C LEU A 254 -27.00 15.91 -9.60
N GLU A 255 -27.36 15.97 -8.32
CA GLU A 255 -26.43 16.26 -7.25
C GLU A 255 -25.93 14.95 -6.64
N VAL A 256 -24.61 14.80 -6.59
CA VAL A 256 -23.92 13.66 -5.96
C VAL A 256 -23.10 14.21 -4.81
N ASP A 257 -23.57 14.01 -3.59
CA ASP A 257 -22.82 14.36 -2.38
C ASP A 257 -22.07 13.13 -1.88
N VAL A 258 -20.76 13.25 -1.85
CA VAL A 258 -19.83 12.21 -1.44
C VAL A 258 -19.20 12.63 -0.12
N SER A 259 -19.61 11.97 0.95
CA SER A 259 -19.13 12.25 2.31
C SER A 259 -18.43 11.04 2.91
N GLY A 260 -17.30 11.28 3.61
CA GLY A 260 -16.54 10.25 4.30
C GLY A 260 -15.39 9.65 3.48
N THR A 261 -14.82 8.54 3.97
CA THR A 261 -13.67 7.86 3.35
C THR A 261 -14.08 6.59 2.62
N PHE A 262 -13.90 6.56 1.31
CA PHE A 262 -14.19 5.40 0.47
C PHE A 262 -12.95 4.51 0.35
N GLY A 263 -13.09 3.24 0.70
CA GLY A 263 -12.19 2.17 0.27
C GLY A 263 -12.77 1.44 -0.94
N ALA A 264 -11.95 0.62 -1.60
CA ALA A 264 -12.35 -0.20 -2.76
C ALA A 264 -13.57 -1.12 -2.54
N ARG A 265 -14.02 -1.31 -1.28
CA ARG A 265 -15.16 -2.17 -0.91
C ARG A 265 -16.48 -1.40 -0.74
N ASP A 266 -16.44 -0.07 -0.66
CA ASP A 266 -17.62 0.74 -0.31
C ASP A 266 -18.47 1.09 -1.55
N PHE A 267 -17.98 0.77 -2.76
CA PHE A 267 -18.63 1.09 -4.03
C PHE A 267 -19.76 0.12 -4.43
N GLY A 268 -19.90 -1.02 -3.74
CA GLY A 268 -20.87 -2.06 -4.10
C GLY A 268 -22.35 -1.67 -3.91
N HIS A 269 -22.64 -0.74 -2.99
CA HIS A 269 -24.02 -0.34 -2.68
C HIS A 269 -24.46 0.98 -3.33
N VAL A 270 -23.52 1.81 -3.78
CA VAL A 270 -23.78 3.11 -4.42
C VAL A 270 -24.12 2.96 -5.92
N ALA A 271 -23.85 1.79 -6.48
CA ALA A 271 -23.76 1.56 -7.93
C ALA A 271 -25.08 1.24 -8.66
N SER A 272 -26.22 1.03 -7.98
CA SER A 272 -27.39 0.52 -8.70
C SER A 272 -28.10 1.57 -9.54
N GLY A 273 -28.10 2.86 -9.15
CA GLY A 273 -28.73 3.93 -9.95
C GLY A 273 -30.23 3.76 -10.21
N ASP A 274 -30.86 2.72 -9.66
CA ASP A 274 -32.25 2.33 -9.93
C ASP A 274 -33.26 3.44 -9.56
N GLY A 275 -32.94 4.25 -8.54
CA GLY A 275 -33.76 5.40 -8.15
C GLY A 275 -33.77 6.57 -9.16
N LEU A 276 -32.87 6.54 -10.15
CA LEU A 276 -32.74 7.59 -11.17
C LEU A 276 -33.43 7.23 -12.50
N LEU A 277 -33.95 6.00 -12.63
CA LEU A 277 -34.73 5.52 -13.79
C LEU A 277 -35.84 6.50 -14.24
N PRO A 278 -36.63 7.12 -13.35
CA PRO A 278 -37.69 8.07 -13.74
C PRO A 278 -37.18 9.37 -14.40
N TYR A 279 -35.88 9.67 -14.29
CA TYR A 279 -35.27 10.92 -14.75
C TYR A 279 -34.39 10.73 -16.00
N HIS A 280 -34.45 9.56 -16.65
CA HIS A 280 -33.72 9.27 -17.88
C HIS A 280 -33.97 10.36 -18.94
N GLY A 281 -32.89 10.90 -19.52
CA GLY A 281 -32.95 11.93 -20.56
C GLY A 281 -33.36 13.34 -20.09
N ARG A 282 -33.55 13.56 -18.77
CA ARG A 282 -33.92 14.87 -18.19
C ARG A 282 -32.80 15.54 -17.42
N LEU A 283 -31.69 14.83 -17.19
CA LEU A 283 -30.56 15.30 -16.41
C LEU A 283 -29.44 15.71 -17.38
N THR A 284 -29.26 17.01 -17.56
CA THR A 284 -28.27 17.61 -18.47
C THR A 284 -27.02 18.10 -17.73
N GLY A 285 -27.11 18.27 -16.40
CA GLY A 285 -26.01 18.69 -15.54
C GLY A 285 -25.73 17.72 -14.38
N LEU A 286 -24.46 17.58 -14.02
CA LEU A 286 -23.99 16.78 -12.89
C LEU A 286 -23.14 17.63 -11.95
N VAL A 287 -23.49 17.68 -10.66
CA VAL A 287 -22.70 18.36 -9.63
C VAL A 287 -22.20 17.31 -8.63
N ILE A 288 -20.89 17.11 -8.56
CA ILE A 288 -20.24 16.20 -7.62
C ILE A 288 -19.64 17.04 -6.49
N THR A 289 -20.09 16.84 -5.26
CA THR A 289 -19.56 17.52 -4.08
C THR A 289 -18.77 16.53 -3.23
N LEU A 290 -17.48 16.80 -3.05
CA LEU A 290 -16.57 15.99 -2.24
C LEU A 290 -16.39 16.65 -0.88
N ASN A 291 -16.88 15.99 0.17
CA ASN A 291 -16.91 16.53 1.51
C ASN A 291 -15.84 15.88 2.41
N GLY A 292 -15.03 16.72 3.05
CA GLY A 292 -14.06 16.33 4.08
C GLY A 292 -12.59 16.32 3.63
N ALA A 293 -11.69 16.30 4.62
CA ALA A 293 -10.24 16.39 4.41
C ALA A 293 -9.63 15.21 3.61
N ALA A 294 -10.38 14.12 3.42
CA ALA A 294 -9.94 13.01 2.59
C ALA A 294 -9.80 13.40 1.10
N TRP A 295 -10.43 14.51 0.69
CA TRP A 295 -10.54 14.97 -0.69
C TRP A 295 -9.68 16.21 -0.99
N GLU A 296 -8.58 16.45 -0.27
CA GLU A 296 -7.68 17.59 -0.50
C GLU A 296 -6.75 17.41 -1.74
N GLY A 297 -7.30 17.07 -2.91
CA GLY A 297 -6.58 17.09 -4.20
C GLY A 297 -5.42 16.08 -4.37
N SER A 298 -5.18 15.17 -3.42
CA SER A 298 -4.08 14.19 -3.49
C SER A 298 -4.30 13.09 -4.53
N GLU A 299 -3.23 12.49 -5.07
CA GLU A 299 -3.28 11.34 -6.01
C GLU A 299 -4.19 10.19 -5.54
N ARG A 300 -4.31 9.99 -4.22
CA ARG A 300 -5.22 8.97 -3.64
C ARG A 300 -6.70 9.38 -3.69
N ALA A 301 -6.98 10.66 -3.51
CA ALA A 301 -8.33 11.20 -3.67
C ALA A 301 -8.79 11.03 -5.13
N TRP A 302 -7.85 11.12 -6.07
CA TRP A 302 -8.09 10.81 -7.48
C TRP A 302 -8.44 9.35 -7.72
N ASP A 303 -7.63 8.41 -7.25
CA ASP A 303 -7.94 6.98 -7.43
C ASP A 303 -9.32 6.61 -6.84
N ALA A 304 -9.69 7.22 -5.71
CA ALA A 304 -11.00 7.04 -5.10
C ALA A 304 -12.15 7.63 -5.95
N LEU A 305 -11.96 8.84 -6.49
CA LEU A 305 -12.93 9.49 -7.38
C LEU A 305 -13.07 8.72 -8.72
N ASP A 306 -11.96 8.28 -9.30
CA ASP A 306 -11.93 7.50 -10.55
C ASP A 306 -12.69 6.17 -10.37
N THR A 307 -12.46 5.51 -9.24
CA THR A 307 -13.19 4.28 -8.88
C THR A 307 -14.68 4.56 -8.67
N LEU A 308 -15.05 5.64 -7.97
CA LEU A 308 -16.44 6.05 -7.78
C LEU A 308 -17.13 6.27 -9.13
N LEU A 309 -16.52 7.06 -10.01
CA LEU A 309 -17.04 7.37 -11.34
C LEU A 309 -17.22 6.12 -12.21
N ALA A 310 -16.26 5.19 -12.16
CA ALA A 310 -16.36 3.92 -12.88
C ALA A 310 -17.51 3.02 -12.37
N HIS A 311 -17.91 3.16 -11.10
CA HIS A 311 -18.98 2.35 -10.48
C HIS A 311 -20.33 3.08 -10.40
N LEU A 312 -20.38 4.39 -10.68
CA LEU A 312 -21.64 5.11 -10.83
C LEU A 312 -22.32 4.65 -12.13
N GLY A 313 -23.21 3.66 -12.02
CA GLY A 313 -23.96 3.09 -13.15
C GLY A 313 -24.68 4.16 -13.99
N PHE A 314 -25.11 5.26 -13.35
CA PHE A 314 -25.66 6.43 -14.01
C PHE A 314 -24.69 7.10 -15.00
N VAL A 315 -23.44 7.37 -14.59
CA VAL A 315 -22.44 7.99 -15.48
C VAL A 315 -22.21 7.10 -16.69
N ARG A 316 -22.09 5.78 -16.49
CA ARG A 316 -21.90 4.84 -17.60
C ARG A 316 -23.04 4.87 -18.63
N VAL A 317 -24.28 5.10 -18.19
CA VAL A 317 -25.47 5.10 -19.08
C VAL A 317 -25.80 6.50 -19.63
N HIS A 318 -25.46 7.58 -18.91
CA HIS A 318 -25.92 8.94 -19.22
C HIS A 318 -24.82 9.93 -19.58
N HIS A 319 -23.54 9.53 -19.57
CA HIS A 319 -22.41 10.42 -19.89
C HIS A 319 -22.54 11.14 -21.25
N GLU A 320 -23.23 10.55 -22.25
CA GLU A 320 -23.46 11.18 -23.56
C GLU A 320 -24.49 12.32 -23.53
N HIS A 321 -25.38 12.35 -22.53
CA HIS A 321 -26.43 13.38 -22.40
C HIS A 321 -26.05 14.48 -21.42
N LEU A 322 -24.98 14.30 -20.65
CA LEU A 322 -24.45 15.31 -19.74
C LEU A 322 -23.74 16.40 -20.55
N GLN A 323 -24.22 17.63 -20.46
CA GLN A 323 -23.61 18.79 -21.10
C GLN A 323 -22.57 19.46 -20.19
N ARG A 324 -22.79 19.44 -18.87
CA ARG A 324 -21.92 20.10 -17.89
C ARG A 324 -21.73 19.27 -16.63
N VAL A 325 -20.48 19.17 -16.20
CA VAL A 325 -20.09 18.47 -14.97
C VAL A 325 -19.29 19.43 -14.08
N ALA A 326 -19.81 19.73 -12.90
CA ALA A 326 -19.13 20.51 -11.89
C ALA A 326 -18.59 19.61 -10.79
N LEU A 327 -17.31 19.81 -10.43
CA LEU A 327 -16.69 19.20 -9.26
C LEU A 327 -16.47 20.28 -8.19
N VAL A 328 -17.07 20.09 -7.02
CA VAL A 328 -16.89 20.93 -5.84
C VAL A 328 -16.08 20.16 -4.81
N ALA A 329 -14.86 20.60 -4.53
CA ALA A 329 -13.95 19.85 -3.66
C ALA A 329 -12.98 20.76 -2.89
N PRO A 330 -12.47 20.34 -1.72
CA PRO A 330 -11.41 21.06 -1.03
C PRO A 330 -10.06 20.89 -1.75
N GLY A 331 -9.26 21.95 -1.80
CA GLY A 331 -7.92 21.93 -2.42
C GLY A 331 -7.92 22.20 -3.93
N ASP A 332 -6.75 22.07 -4.57
CA ASP A 332 -6.58 22.32 -6.00
C ASP A 332 -6.80 21.03 -6.81
N TRP A 333 -7.85 21.04 -7.62
CA TRP A 333 -8.24 19.94 -8.51
C TRP A 333 -8.01 20.28 -10.00
N GLN A 334 -7.53 21.49 -10.33
CA GLN A 334 -7.40 21.97 -11.72
C GLN A 334 -6.39 21.16 -12.52
N SER A 335 -5.26 20.81 -11.91
CA SER A 335 -4.17 20.06 -12.55
C SER A 335 -4.56 18.67 -13.05
N LEU A 336 -5.74 18.19 -12.67
CA LEU A 336 -6.23 16.84 -12.94
C LEU A 336 -7.59 16.85 -13.66
N ALA A 337 -8.10 18.03 -14.02
CA ALA A 337 -9.32 18.21 -14.80
C ALA A 337 -9.26 17.51 -16.18
N GLU A 338 -8.09 17.53 -16.85
CA GLU A 338 -7.89 16.81 -18.11
C GLU A 338 -8.10 15.29 -17.99
N ARG A 339 -7.80 14.71 -16.81
CA ARG A 339 -8.01 13.28 -16.57
C ARG A 339 -9.48 12.95 -16.34
N LEU A 340 -10.23 13.84 -15.66
CA LEU A 340 -11.67 13.68 -15.47
C LEU A 340 -12.47 13.84 -16.75
N GLY A 341 -12.01 14.70 -17.67
CA GLY A 341 -12.62 14.84 -19.00
C GLY A 341 -12.75 13.50 -19.76
N LYS A 342 -11.94 12.49 -19.44
CA LYS A 342 -12.04 11.15 -20.02
C LYS A 342 -13.33 10.40 -19.65
N HIS A 343 -13.88 10.65 -18.46
CA HIS A 343 -15.16 10.05 -18.04
C HIS A 343 -16.37 10.78 -18.65
N PHE A 344 -16.16 12.01 -19.12
CA PHE A 344 -17.21 12.91 -19.58
C PHE A 344 -16.84 13.53 -20.94
N ALA A 345 -16.59 12.67 -21.93
CA ALA A 345 -16.07 13.09 -23.24
C ALA A 345 -16.95 14.12 -23.97
N HIS A 346 -18.24 14.21 -23.64
CA HIS A 346 -19.21 15.12 -24.25
C HIS A 346 -19.65 16.27 -23.36
N ALA A 347 -19.11 16.38 -22.15
CA ALA A 347 -19.50 17.41 -21.19
C ALA A 347 -18.38 18.43 -20.97
N GLU A 348 -18.73 19.70 -20.81
CA GLU A 348 -17.82 20.69 -20.24
C GLU A 348 -17.59 20.36 -18.76
N PHE A 349 -16.33 20.30 -18.35
CA PHE A 349 -15.95 20.00 -16.96
C PHE A 349 -15.36 21.24 -16.27
N ARG A 350 -15.81 21.54 -15.05
CA ARG A 350 -15.28 22.66 -14.27
C ARG A 350 -15.15 22.32 -12.79
N THR A 351 -14.07 22.77 -12.17
CA THR A 351 -13.84 22.66 -10.72
C THR A 351 -14.22 23.96 -10.02
N PHE A 352 -14.79 23.84 -8.82
CA PHE A 352 -15.21 24.93 -7.95
C PHE A 352 -14.65 24.70 -6.54
N ALA A 353 -14.38 25.79 -5.82
CA ALA A 353 -13.99 25.70 -4.43
C ALA A 353 -15.17 25.19 -3.57
N HIS A 354 -14.86 24.61 -2.41
CA HIS A 354 -15.85 23.94 -1.55
C HIS A 354 -17.01 24.86 -1.10
N ASP A 355 -16.75 26.15 -0.97
CA ASP A 355 -17.75 27.19 -0.63
C ASP A 355 -18.57 27.69 -1.83
N GLU A 356 -18.24 27.28 -3.06
CA GLU A 356 -18.87 27.73 -4.31
C GLU A 356 -19.94 26.76 -4.84
N VAL A 357 -20.50 25.89 -4.00
CA VAL A 357 -21.54 24.90 -4.40
C VAL A 357 -22.69 25.55 -5.16
N GLN A 358 -23.15 26.74 -4.76
CA GLN A 358 -24.25 27.43 -5.42
C GLN A 358 -23.88 27.92 -6.83
N SER A 359 -22.65 28.39 -7.01
CA SER A 359 -22.10 28.79 -8.31
C SER A 359 -21.97 27.59 -9.25
N ALA A 360 -21.52 26.45 -8.73
CA ALA A 360 -21.45 25.19 -9.45
C ALA A 360 -22.82 24.73 -9.96
N ARG A 361 -23.85 24.77 -9.09
CA ARG A 361 -25.25 24.45 -9.44
C ARG A 361 -25.78 25.38 -10.54
N ALA A 362 -25.61 26.69 -10.38
CA ALA A 362 -26.06 27.66 -11.37
C ALA A 362 -25.38 27.47 -12.74
N TRP A 363 -24.07 27.16 -12.73
CA TRP A 363 -23.32 26.89 -13.94
C TRP A 363 -23.79 25.61 -14.65
N CYS A 364 -24.03 24.52 -13.91
CA CYS A 364 -24.57 23.28 -14.49
C CYS A 364 -26.01 23.41 -14.99
N ALA A 365 -26.85 24.24 -14.35
CA ALA A 365 -28.26 24.39 -14.70
C ALA A 365 -28.52 25.31 -15.92
N ASN A 366 -27.56 26.16 -16.28
CA ASN A 366 -27.73 27.07 -17.42
C ASN A 366 -27.61 26.30 -18.74
N GLU A 367 -28.73 25.84 -19.29
CA GLU A 367 -28.80 25.38 -20.67
C GLU A 367 -28.37 26.51 -21.63
N ARG A 368 -27.67 26.15 -22.71
CA ARG A 368 -27.57 27.01 -23.89
C ARG A 368 -28.69 26.68 -24.85
#